data_AF-A0A1H0DZ83-F1
#
_entry.id   AF-A0A1H0DZ83-F1
#
_cell.length_a   1.000
_cell.length_b   1.000
_cell.length_c   1.000
_cell.angle_alpha   90.00
_cell.angle_beta   90.00
_cell.angle_gamma   90.00
#
_symmetry.space_group_name_H-M   'P 1'
#
loop_
_entity.id
_entity.type
_entity.pdbx_description
1 polymer ?
#
loop_
_entity_poly.entity_id
_entity_poly.type
_entity_poly.pdbx_seq_one_letter_code
_entity_poly.pdbx_strand_id
1 'polypeptide(L)'
;MSRPMPERLRTRASLAGLPLSAAPWLAAGYLASYLLVGGALFAVATAAFLGGVVLSQFTVTVPLIICSVWVIRGCAQVERGRAALVDRPIPYRYSEVTEPGLPAHIRTRCADPAFTRDCAYLILLFPPLLVLDLFALVVWLGALGCLTLPLWYPAIGVSGVMAEDGMFGWLHTLPGALALALAALVLLPFAARLLLVTARLHLTVAQAVLRPPGDPLAEAKGVLDRPGPLSAVPGGRRTGIPTEPTENRETHETNTGRAG
;
A
#
# COMPACT_ATOMS: atom_id res chain seq x y z
N MET A 1 22.26 7.16 -4.95
CA MET A 1 20.99 7.91 -4.96
C MET A 1 20.17 7.49 -3.75
N SER A 2 20.32 8.20 -2.63
CA SER A 2 19.73 7.86 -1.33
C SER A 2 18.23 8.20 -1.36
N ARG A 3 17.35 7.19 -1.30
CA ARG A 3 15.89 7.43 -1.25
C ARG A 3 15.57 8.22 0.03
N PRO A 4 14.78 9.31 -0.06
CA PRO A 4 14.36 10.05 1.13
C PRO A 4 13.56 9.09 2.02
N MET A 5 14.00 8.96 3.28
CA MET A 5 13.41 8.06 4.25
C MET A 5 11.96 8.51 4.55
N PRO A 6 10.96 7.61 4.57
CA PRO A 6 9.57 7.91 4.88
C PRO A 6 9.44 8.75 6.15
N GLU A 7 8.82 9.93 6.00
CA GLU A 7 8.79 11.00 7.01
C GLU A 7 8.06 10.58 8.29
N ARG A 8 7.06 9.69 8.16
CA ARG A 8 6.24 9.17 9.27
C ARG A 8 6.89 8.04 10.07
N LEU A 9 7.92 7.37 9.52
CA LEU A 9 8.66 6.28 10.19
C LEU A 9 9.98 6.75 10.83
N ARG A 10 10.21 8.07 10.84
CA ARG A 10 11.45 8.66 11.35
C ARG A 10 11.36 8.86 12.86
N THR A 11 11.44 7.76 13.62
CA THR A 11 11.50 7.83 15.09
C THR A 11 12.92 8.22 15.51
N ARG A 12 13.10 9.48 15.92
CA ARG A 12 14.31 10.00 16.58
C ARG A 12 14.30 9.65 18.07
N ALA A 13 13.79 8.48 18.45
CA ALA A 13 13.64 8.07 19.84
C ALA A 13 14.78 7.13 20.25
N SER A 14 15.25 7.28 21.49
CA SER A 14 16.21 6.37 22.11
C SER A 14 15.66 4.93 22.11
N LEU A 15 16.58 3.96 22.07
CA LEU A 15 16.30 2.52 22.03
C LEU A 15 15.25 2.06 23.08
N ALA A 16 15.25 2.70 24.25
CA ALA A 16 14.33 2.42 25.36
C ALA A 16 12.91 3.00 25.18
N GLY A 17 12.75 4.09 24.41
CA GLY A 17 11.45 4.70 24.14
C GLY A 17 10.73 4.14 22.92
N LEU A 18 11.40 3.29 22.12
CA LEU A 18 10.83 2.68 20.91
C LEU A 18 9.49 1.97 21.13
N PRO A 19 9.28 1.10 22.14
CA PRO A 19 8.02 0.38 22.30
C PRO A 19 6.85 1.26 22.71
N LEU A 20 7.12 2.41 23.35
CA LEU A 20 6.13 3.40 23.76
C LEU A 20 5.85 4.45 22.67
N SER A 21 6.63 4.46 21.58
CA SER A 21 6.43 5.37 20.46
C SER A 21 5.27 4.92 19.56
N ALA A 22 4.67 5.83 18.80
CA ALA A 22 3.58 5.50 17.88
C ALA A 22 4.01 4.58 16.71
N ALA A 23 5.30 4.53 16.38
CA ALA A 23 5.81 3.84 15.21
C ALA A 23 5.57 2.31 15.18
N PRO A 24 5.90 1.52 16.23
CA PRO A 24 5.60 0.09 16.24
C PRO A 24 4.10 -0.21 16.22
N TRP A 25 3.26 0.64 16.81
CA TRP A 25 1.80 0.47 16.79
C TRP A 25 1.22 0.71 15.40
N LEU A 26 1.69 1.73 14.68
CA LEU A 26 1.34 1.95 13.29
C LEU A 26 1.84 0.80 12.40
N ALA A 27 3.06 0.31 12.62
CA ALA A 27 3.60 -0.82 11.89
C ALA A 27 2.81 -2.11 12.16
N ALA A 28 2.46 -2.39 13.41
CA ALA A 28 1.63 -3.52 13.80
C ALA A 28 0.23 -3.40 13.17
N GLY A 29 -0.38 -2.22 13.19
CA GLY A 29 -1.67 -1.96 12.52
C GLY A 29 -1.59 -2.21 11.01
N TYR A 30 -0.52 -1.76 10.35
CA TYR A 30 -0.29 -2.01 8.93
C TYR A 30 -0.15 -3.51 8.63
N LEU A 31 0.69 -4.22 9.38
CA LEU A 31 0.90 -5.67 9.21
C LEU A 31 -0.38 -6.47 9.52
N ALA A 32 -1.08 -6.14 10.60
CA ALA A 32 -2.34 -6.78 10.96
C ALA A 32 -3.43 -6.53 9.91
N SER A 33 -3.47 -5.32 9.33
CA SER A 33 -4.39 -5.02 8.23
C SER A 33 -4.11 -5.86 6.98
N TYR A 34 -2.86 -6.30 6.75
CA TYR A 34 -2.52 -7.18 5.64
C TYR A 34 -3.06 -8.59 5.82
N LEU A 35 -3.12 -9.11 7.04
CA LEU A 35 -3.72 -10.43 7.29
C LEU A 35 -5.17 -10.47 6.81
N LEU A 36 -5.94 -9.42 7.09
CA LEU A 36 -7.34 -9.32 6.70
C LEU A 36 -7.52 -8.90 5.25
N VAL A 37 -6.97 -7.74 4.89
CA VAL A 37 -7.13 -7.15 3.54
C VAL A 37 -6.37 -7.99 2.52
N GLY A 38 -5.10 -8.30 2.77
CA GLY A 38 -4.30 -9.14 1.88
C GLY A 38 -4.91 -10.53 1.69
N GLY A 39 -5.42 -11.15 2.75
CA GLY A 39 -6.13 -12.44 2.65
C GLY A 39 -7.37 -12.37 1.76
N ALA A 40 -8.21 -11.35 1.93
CA ALA A 40 -9.37 -11.12 1.08
C ALA A 40 -8.96 -10.83 -0.38
N LEU A 41 -7.96 -9.99 -0.60
CA LEU A 41 -7.45 -9.66 -1.93
C LEU A 41 -6.84 -10.88 -2.63
N PHE A 42 -6.10 -11.73 -1.91
CA PHE A 42 -5.55 -12.99 -2.41
C PHE A 42 -6.66 -13.95 -2.83
N ALA A 43 -7.67 -14.15 -1.99
CA ALA A 43 -8.80 -15.03 -2.31
C ALA A 43 -9.54 -14.54 -3.56
N VAL A 44 -9.86 -13.25 -3.63
CA VAL A 44 -10.55 -12.63 -4.78
C VAL A 44 -9.70 -12.70 -6.05
N ALA A 45 -8.42 -12.34 -5.98
CA ALA A 45 -7.51 -12.35 -7.13
C ALA A 45 -7.27 -13.79 -7.64
N THR A 46 -7.09 -14.75 -6.74
CA THR A 46 -6.91 -16.17 -7.09
C THR A 46 -8.18 -16.74 -7.72
N ALA A 47 -9.36 -16.44 -7.15
CA ALA A 47 -10.63 -16.85 -7.73
C ALA A 47 -10.87 -16.23 -9.11
N ALA A 48 -10.59 -14.93 -9.28
CA ALA A 48 -10.71 -14.24 -10.56
C ALA A 48 -9.73 -14.80 -11.62
N PHE A 49 -8.50 -15.13 -11.21
CA PHE A 49 -7.48 -15.72 -12.07
C PHE A 49 -7.85 -17.13 -12.49
N LEU A 50 -8.11 -18.03 -11.54
CA LEU A 50 -8.51 -19.42 -11.83
C LEU A 50 -9.82 -19.47 -12.60
N GLY A 51 -10.81 -18.67 -12.21
CA GLY A 51 -12.08 -18.53 -12.93
C GLY A 51 -11.86 -18.06 -14.36
N GLY A 52 -11.01 -17.05 -14.57
CA GLY A 52 -10.63 -16.59 -15.90
C GLY A 52 -9.97 -17.69 -16.74
N VAL A 53 -9.02 -18.44 -16.17
CA VAL A 53 -8.32 -19.54 -16.86
C VAL A 53 -9.28 -20.68 -17.24
N VAL A 54 -10.08 -21.15 -16.29
CA VAL A 54 -11.03 -22.25 -16.50
C VAL A 54 -12.10 -21.84 -17.50
N LEU A 55 -12.70 -20.66 -17.32
CA LEU A 55 -13.78 -20.23 -18.20
C LEU A 55 -13.29 -19.78 -19.57
N SER A 56 -11.99 -19.49 -19.73
CA SER A 56 -11.43 -19.22 -21.06
C SER A 56 -11.53 -20.41 -22.02
N GLN A 57 -11.71 -21.62 -21.48
CA GLN A 57 -11.94 -22.82 -22.28
C GLN A 57 -13.36 -22.86 -22.89
N PHE A 58 -14.29 -22.04 -22.40
CA PHE A 58 -15.64 -21.92 -22.93
C PHE A 58 -15.78 -20.69 -23.83
N THR A 59 -16.75 -20.70 -24.75
CA THR A 59 -17.01 -19.65 -25.75
C THR A 59 -17.37 -18.27 -25.15
N VAL A 60 -17.66 -18.19 -23.84
CA VAL A 60 -17.95 -16.94 -23.09
C VAL A 60 -16.65 -16.35 -22.51
N THR A 61 -15.62 -16.24 -23.33
CA THR A 61 -14.24 -15.97 -22.88
C THR A 61 -13.98 -14.49 -22.60
N VAL A 62 -14.42 -13.63 -23.51
CA VAL A 62 -14.02 -12.21 -23.55
C VAL A 62 -14.56 -11.37 -22.38
N PRO A 63 -15.88 -11.34 -22.10
CA PRO A 63 -16.41 -10.47 -21.04
C PRO A 63 -15.90 -10.88 -19.66
N LEU A 64 -15.67 -12.18 -19.46
CA LEU A 64 -15.18 -12.70 -18.19
C LEU A 64 -13.71 -12.35 -17.96
N ILE A 65 -12.85 -12.49 -18.97
CA ILE A 65 -11.45 -12.06 -18.87
C ILE A 65 -11.39 -10.56 -18.54
N ILE A 66 -12.23 -9.75 -19.19
CA ILE A 66 -12.32 -8.32 -18.87
C ILE A 66 -12.69 -8.12 -17.40
N CYS A 67 -13.72 -8.81 -16.90
CA CYS A 67 -14.13 -8.73 -15.50
C CYS A 67 -13.00 -9.11 -14.54
N SER A 68 -12.33 -10.25 -14.77
CA SER A 68 -11.20 -10.71 -13.94
C SER A 68 -10.05 -9.70 -13.92
N VAL A 69 -9.70 -9.12 -15.07
CA VAL A 69 -8.66 -8.09 -15.16
C VAL A 69 -9.06 -6.86 -14.35
N TRP A 70 -10.30 -6.41 -14.43
CA TRP A 70 -10.80 -5.28 -13.64
C TRP A 70 -10.76 -5.56 -12.14
N VAL A 71 -11.16 -6.75 -11.71
CA VAL A 71 -11.12 -7.18 -10.30
C VAL A 71 -9.67 -7.17 -9.78
N ILE A 72 -8.74 -7.81 -10.50
CA ILE A 72 -7.32 -7.87 -10.11
C ILE A 72 -6.72 -6.46 -10.03
N ARG A 73 -7.03 -5.60 -11.00
CA ARG A 73 -6.59 -4.19 -10.98
C ARG A 73 -7.17 -3.42 -9.81
N GLY A 74 -8.43 -3.64 -9.48
CA GLY A 74 -9.08 -3.07 -8.29
C GLY A 74 -8.39 -3.51 -7.00
N CYS A 75 -8.08 -4.80 -6.87
CA CYS A 75 -7.32 -5.34 -5.75
C CYS A 75 -5.94 -4.68 -5.62
N ALA A 76 -5.22 -4.53 -6.74
CA ALA A 76 -3.94 -3.85 -6.75
C ALA A 76 -4.06 -2.35 -6.41
N GLN A 77 -5.17 -1.68 -6.72
CA GLN A 77 -5.42 -0.31 -6.25
C GLN A 77 -5.61 -0.21 -4.75
N VAL A 78 -6.37 -1.14 -4.15
CA VAL A 78 -6.55 -1.20 -2.70
C VAL A 78 -5.19 -1.37 -2.00
N GLU A 79 -4.34 -2.23 -2.54
CA GLU A 79 -2.97 -2.44 -2.06
C GLU A 79 -2.12 -1.17 -2.13
N ARG A 80 -2.13 -0.47 -3.28
CA ARG A 80 -1.41 0.80 -3.48
C ARG A 80 -1.91 1.89 -2.54
N GLY A 81 -3.21 1.94 -2.28
CA GLY A 81 -3.83 2.85 -1.31
C GLY A 81 -3.39 2.56 0.12
N ARG A 82 -3.23 1.28 0.48
CA ARG A 82 -2.80 0.88 1.83
C ARG A 82 -1.39 1.35 2.17
N ALA A 83 -0.51 1.52 1.18
CA ALA A 83 0.80 2.13 1.39
C ALA A 83 0.73 3.54 2.01
N ALA A 84 -0.39 4.26 1.84
CA ALA A 84 -0.62 5.58 2.44
C ALA A 84 -0.81 5.53 3.97
N LEU A 85 -1.10 4.35 4.56
CA LEU A 85 -1.20 4.21 6.01
C LEU A 85 0.14 4.41 6.71
N VAL A 86 1.25 4.11 6.03
CA VAL A 86 2.60 4.12 6.60
C VAL A 86 3.51 5.15 5.92
N ASP A 87 3.32 5.37 4.62
CA ASP A 87 4.13 6.31 3.83
C ASP A 87 3.25 7.06 2.81
N ARG A 88 3.74 7.27 1.59
CA ARG A 88 3.02 7.93 0.50
C ARG A 88 2.32 6.88 -0.38
N PRO A 89 1.15 7.22 -0.94
CA PRO A 89 0.48 6.35 -1.90
C PRO A 89 1.40 6.06 -3.09
N ILE A 90 1.41 4.81 -3.54
CA ILE A 90 2.23 4.39 -4.69
C ILE A 90 1.59 4.97 -5.96
N PRO A 91 2.31 5.79 -6.75
CA PRO A 91 1.76 6.40 -7.94
C PRO A 91 1.41 5.34 -8.98
N TYR A 92 0.33 5.59 -9.71
CA TYR A 92 -0.20 4.69 -10.70
C TYR A 92 -0.25 5.36 -12.08
N ARG A 93 0.35 4.70 -13.08
CA ARG A 93 0.24 5.07 -14.50
C ARG A 93 -0.01 3.79 -15.28
N TYR A 94 -1.13 3.76 -16.02
CA TYR A 94 -1.28 2.81 -17.11
C TYR A 94 -0.68 3.38 -18.38
N SER A 95 -0.14 2.50 -19.23
CA SER A 95 0.17 2.85 -20.61
C SER A 95 -1.11 3.25 -21.33
N GLU A 96 -1.09 4.42 -21.97
CA GLU A 96 -2.16 4.85 -22.87
C GLU A 96 -2.14 3.97 -24.11
N VAL A 97 -3.30 3.49 -24.55
CA VAL A 97 -3.38 2.58 -25.70
C VAL A 97 -3.28 3.38 -26.99
N THR A 98 -2.22 3.15 -27.75
CA THR A 98 -1.90 3.89 -28.98
C THR A 98 -2.58 3.33 -30.24
N GLU A 99 -3.07 2.09 -30.20
CA GLU A 99 -3.62 1.41 -31.39
C GLU A 99 -5.17 1.39 -31.43
N PRO A 100 -5.80 1.76 -32.56
CA PRO A 100 -7.24 1.67 -32.75
C PRO A 100 -7.69 0.23 -33.04
N GLY A 101 -8.68 -0.27 -32.27
CA GLY A 101 -9.36 -1.55 -32.51
C GLY A 101 -9.64 -2.35 -31.23
N LEU A 102 -10.87 -2.86 -31.07
CA LEU A 102 -11.29 -3.63 -29.88
C LEU A 102 -10.42 -4.87 -29.58
N PRO A 103 -10.08 -5.75 -30.55
CA PRO A 103 -9.24 -6.92 -30.28
C PRO A 103 -7.78 -6.55 -30.01
N ALA A 104 -7.25 -5.51 -30.66
CA ALA A 104 -5.92 -4.98 -30.40
C ALA A 104 -5.83 -4.40 -28.98
N HIS A 105 -6.88 -3.71 -28.53
CA HIS A 105 -6.99 -3.15 -27.17
C HIS A 105 -7.04 -4.23 -26.09
N ILE A 106 -7.77 -5.33 -26.32
CA ILE A 106 -7.83 -6.44 -25.36
C ILE A 106 -6.48 -7.16 -25.27
N ARG A 107 -5.86 -7.44 -26.42
CA ARG A 107 -4.55 -8.13 -26.47
C ARG A 107 -3.45 -7.30 -25.81
N THR A 108 -3.37 -6.01 -26.10
CA THR A 108 -2.39 -5.10 -25.47
C THR A 108 -2.63 -4.97 -23.97
N ARG A 109 -3.89 -4.93 -23.50
CA ARG A 109 -4.21 -4.87 -22.07
C ARG A 109 -3.91 -6.16 -21.31
N CYS A 110 -4.07 -7.34 -21.94
CA CYS A 110 -3.79 -8.63 -21.31
C CYS A 110 -2.29 -8.99 -21.33
N ALA A 111 -1.57 -8.55 -22.35
CA ALA A 111 -0.11 -8.72 -22.45
C ALA A 111 0.67 -7.63 -21.72
N ASP A 112 0.00 -6.68 -21.07
CA ASP A 112 0.64 -5.60 -20.34
C ASP A 112 1.49 -6.17 -19.19
N PRO A 113 2.80 -5.89 -19.13
CA PRO A 113 3.65 -6.33 -18.03
C PRO A 113 3.12 -5.88 -16.66
N ALA A 114 2.33 -4.79 -16.58
CA ALA A 114 1.68 -4.37 -15.35
C ALA A 114 0.73 -5.43 -14.78
N PHE A 115 -0.02 -6.13 -15.64
CA PHE A 115 -0.95 -7.18 -15.21
C PHE A 115 -0.19 -8.36 -14.60
N THR A 116 0.90 -8.79 -15.23
CA THR A 116 1.72 -9.90 -14.71
C THR A 116 2.33 -9.57 -13.34
N ARG A 117 2.72 -8.30 -13.11
CA ARG A 117 3.24 -7.84 -11.82
C ARG A 117 2.15 -7.77 -10.75
N ASP A 118 0.95 -7.31 -11.09
CA ASP A 118 -0.18 -7.29 -10.18
C ASP A 118 -0.57 -8.72 -9.73
N CYS A 119 -0.63 -9.68 -10.66
CA CYS A 119 -0.87 -11.09 -10.35
C CYS A 119 0.26 -11.71 -9.52
N ALA A 120 1.52 -11.48 -9.91
CA ALA A 120 2.67 -11.98 -9.17
C ALA A 120 2.68 -11.45 -7.73
N TYR A 121 2.36 -10.16 -7.53
CA TYR A 121 2.27 -9.60 -6.19
C TYR A 121 1.12 -10.21 -5.38
N LEU A 122 -0.11 -10.19 -5.93
CA LEU A 122 -1.31 -10.59 -5.20
C LEU A 122 -1.39 -12.09 -4.94
N ILE A 123 -0.86 -12.94 -5.82
CA ILE A 123 -0.99 -14.40 -5.74
C ILE A 123 0.31 -15.03 -5.24
N LEU A 124 1.43 -14.75 -5.91
CA LEU A 124 2.69 -15.44 -5.63
C LEU A 124 3.41 -14.88 -4.41
N LEU A 125 3.37 -13.57 -4.21
CA LEU A 125 4.05 -12.89 -3.11
C LEU A 125 3.22 -12.85 -1.82
N PHE A 126 1.91 -13.06 -1.90
CA PHE A 126 1.05 -13.06 -0.72
C PHE A 126 1.48 -14.08 0.35
N PRO A 127 1.68 -15.38 0.04
CA PRO A 127 2.07 -16.35 1.07
C PRO A 127 3.38 -16.01 1.81
N PRO A 128 4.51 -15.68 1.14
CA PRO A 128 5.73 -15.35 1.86
C PRO A 128 5.62 -14.06 2.67
N LEU A 129 4.93 -13.03 2.17
CA LEU A 129 4.70 -11.80 2.93
C LEU A 129 3.81 -12.07 4.14
N LEU A 130 2.76 -12.88 3.99
CA LEU A 130 1.88 -13.27 5.09
C LEU A 130 2.64 -13.98 6.21
N VAL A 131 3.50 -14.95 5.87
CA VAL A 131 4.31 -15.69 6.86
C VAL A 131 5.24 -14.74 7.60
N LEU A 132 5.90 -13.83 6.89
CA LEU A 132 6.80 -12.85 7.49
C LEU A 132 6.06 -11.89 8.43
N ASP A 133 4.92 -11.37 7.99
CA ASP A 133 4.09 -10.43 8.76
C ASP A 133 3.50 -11.11 10.01
N LEU A 134 3.00 -12.34 9.86
CA LEU A 134 2.49 -13.15 10.96
C LEU A 134 3.60 -13.44 11.98
N PHE A 135 4.79 -13.82 11.51
CA PHE A 135 5.93 -14.06 12.39
C PHE A 135 6.29 -12.82 13.21
N ALA A 136 6.39 -11.65 12.56
CA ALA A 136 6.70 -10.40 13.25
C ALA A 136 5.61 -10.02 14.26
N LEU A 137 4.33 -10.20 13.92
CA LEU A 137 3.20 -9.97 14.82
C LEU A 137 3.19 -10.93 16.01
N VAL A 138 3.44 -12.22 15.79
CA VAL A 138 3.50 -13.23 16.86
C VAL A 138 4.63 -12.92 17.83
N VAL A 139 5.81 -12.54 17.34
CA VAL A 139 6.93 -12.14 18.21
C VAL A 139 6.59 -10.89 19.02
N TRP A 140 5.96 -9.89 18.41
CA TRP A 140 5.55 -8.66 19.09
C TRP A 140 4.46 -8.88 20.14
N LEU A 141 3.35 -9.52 19.75
CA LEU A 141 2.22 -9.79 20.64
C LEU A 141 2.58 -10.81 21.71
N GLY A 142 3.43 -11.79 21.40
CA GLY A 142 3.97 -12.74 22.36
C GLY A 142 4.83 -12.05 23.41
N ALA A 143 5.73 -11.13 23.02
CA ALA A 143 6.50 -10.32 23.96
C ALA A 143 5.60 -9.45 24.84
N LEU A 144 4.57 -8.80 24.28
CA LEU A 144 3.59 -8.03 25.05
C LEU A 144 2.76 -8.91 26.00
N GLY A 145 2.38 -10.11 25.57
CA GLY A 145 1.66 -11.08 26.38
C GLY A 145 2.50 -11.56 27.56
N CYS A 146 3.78 -11.86 27.33
CA CYS A 146 4.72 -12.23 28.39
C CYS A 146 4.99 -11.07 29.36
N LEU A 147 5.07 -9.83 28.85
CA LEU A 147 5.25 -8.64 29.68
C LEU A 147 4.04 -8.37 30.58
N THR A 148 2.82 -8.58 30.08
CA THR A 148 1.59 -8.40 30.85
C THR A 148 1.24 -9.61 31.72
N LEU A 149 1.96 -10.73 31.58
CA LEU A 149 1.70 -11.98 32.29
C LEU A 149 1.56 -11.83 33.81
N PRO A 150 2.41 -11.06 34.53
CA PRO A 150 2.25 -10.87 35.98
C PRO A 150 0.94 -10.19 36.40
N LEU A 151 0.23 -9.53 35.49
CA LEU A 151 -1.05 -8.88 35.77
C LEU A 151 -2.22 -9.87 35.75
N TRP A 152 -2.17 -10.88 34.87
CA TRP A 152 -3.26 -11.82 34.65
C TRP A 152 -2.92 -13.27 34.99
N TYR A 153 -1.70 -13.57 35.47
CA TYR A 153 -1.32 -14.91 35.94
C TYR A 153 -2.29 -15.53 36.97
N PRO A 154 -2.95 -14.77 37.88
CA PRO A 154 -3.90 -15.36 38.81
C PRO A 154 -5.18 -15.85 38.12
N ALA A 155 -5.56 -15.21 37.00
CA ALA A 155 -6.74 -15.58 36.22
C ALA A 155 -6.55 -16.87 35.41
N ILE A 156 -5.30 -17.32 35.23
CA ILE A 156 -4.97 -18.61 34.59
C ILE A 156 -5.34 -19.80 35.50
N GLY A 157 -5.77 -19.54 36.75
CA GLY A 157 -6.54 -20.43 37.61
C GLY A 157 -6.19 -21.91 37.45
N VAL A 158 -5.17 -22.36 38.20
CA VAL A 158 -4.67 -23.75 38.21
C VAL A 158 -5.83 -24.73 38.42
N SER A 159 -6.38 -25.21 37.33
CA SER A 159 -7.40 -26.25 37.31
C SER A 159 -6.69 -27.59 37.20
N GLY A 160 -6.15 -28.05 38.34
CA GLY A 160 -5.89 -29.45 38.62
C GLY A 160 -4.64 -30.10 37.99
N VAL A 161 -3.75 -30.55 38.88
CA VAL A 161 -3.00 -31.83 38.81
C VAL A 161 -1.87 -31.96 37.76
N MET A 162 -1.78 -31.16 36.70
CA MET A 162 -0.67 -31.25 35.72
C MET A 162 0.45 -30.21 35.88
N ALA A 163 0.32 -29.26 36.81
CA ALA A 163 1.26 -28.14 36.92
C ALA A 163 2.53 -28.45 37.73
N GLU A 164 2.56 -29.53 38.52
CA GLU A 164 3.62 -29.72 39.52
C GLU A 164 4.85 -30.49 39.00
N ASP A 165 4.73 -31.31 37.95
CA ASP A 165 5.82 -32.19 37.48
C ASP A 165 6.32 -31.92 36.04
N GLY A 166 5.84 -30.85 35.40
CA GLY A 166 6.29 -30.47 34.06
C GLY A 166 7.50 -29.53 34.06
N MET A 167 8.35 -29.59 33.01
CA MET A 167 9.48 -28.67 32.75
C MET A 167 9.12 -27.17 32.83
N PHE A 168 7.83 -26.84 32.74
CA PHE A 168 7.27 -25.49 32.76
C PHE A 168 6.48 -25.15 34.03
N GLY A 169 6.48 -26.00 35.06
CA GLY A 169 5.73 -25.76 36.31
C GLY A 169 6.12 -24.45 37.02
N TRP A 170 7.37 -24.02 36.87
CA TRP A 170 7.86 -22.76 37.42
C TRP A 170 7.21 -21.51 36.78
N LEU A 171 6.68 -21.59 35.55
CA LEU A 171 6.00 -20.45 34.91
C LEU A 171 4.69 -20.05 35.60
N HIS A 172 4.10 -20.96 36.37
CA HIS A 172 2.87 -20.70 37.11
C HIS A 172 3.12 -20.06 38.48
N THR A 173 4.39 -19.87 38.85
CA THR A 173 4.77 -19.18 40.08
C THR A 173 4.98 -17.69 39.82
N LEU A 174 4.70 -16.84 40.81
CA LEU A 174 4.94 -15.40 40.72
C LEU A 174 6.40 -15.05 40.37
N PRO A 175 7.44 -15.71 40.95
CA PRO A 175 8.82 -15.50 40.53
C PRO A 175 9.08 -15.87 39.06
N GLY A 176 8.48 -16.96 38.57
CA GLY A 176 8.60 -17.36 37.17
C GLY A 176 7.93 -16.38 36.20
N ALA A 177 6.72 -15.93 36.54
CA ALA A 177 6.01 -14.89 35.81
C ALA A 177 6.81 -13.58 35.73
N LEU A 178 7.42 -13.15 36.85
CA LEU A 178 8.29 -11.97 36.89
C LEU A 178 9.56 -12.16 36.06
N ALA A 179 10.21 -13.32 36.14
CA ALA A 179 11.39 -13.62 35.34
C ALA A 179 11.07 -13.58 33.82
N LEU A 180 9.94 -14.15 33.42
CA LEU A 180 9.48 -14.10 32.02
C LEU A 180 9.14 -12.68 31.59
N ALA A 181 8.50 -11.89 32.44
CA ALA A 181 8.20 -10.49 32.15
C ALA A 181 9.48 -9.65 32.00
N LEU A 182 10.51 -9.89 32.80
CA LEU A 182 11.82 -9.26 32.66
C LEU A 182 12.51 -9.67 31.36
N ALA A 183 12.49 -10.96 31.00
CA ALA A 183 13.01 -11.44 29.72
C ALA A 183 12.26 -10.81 28.54
N ALA A 184 10.94 -10.71 28.62
CA ALA A 184 10.09 -10.07 27.62
C ALA A 184 10.37 -8.57 27.51
N LEU A 185 10.63 -7.89 28.63
CA LEU A 185 11.01 -6.48 28.64
C LEU A 185 12.31 -6.25 27.86
N VAL A 186 13.29 -7.14 27.99
CA VAL A 186 14.55 -7.10 27.22
C VAL A 186 14.30 -7.42 25.74
N LEU A 187 13.39 -8.35 25.43
CA LEU A 187 13.05 -8.75 24.06
C LEU A 187 12.23 -7.70 23.30
N LEU A 188 11.42 -6.90 24.01
CA LEU A 188 10.48 -5.93 23.44
C LEU A 188 11.10 -4.95 22.42
N PRO A 189 12.25 -4.30 22.67
CA PRO A 189 12.87 -3.42 21.67
C PRO A 189 13.32 -4.17 20.41
N PHE A 190 13.71 -5.45 20.52
CA PHE A 190 14.05 -6.28 19.36
C PHE A 190 12.79 -6.63 18.55
N ALA A 191 11.70 -6.99 19.23
CA ALA A 191 10.41 -7.25 18.60
C ALA A 191 9.86 -5.99 17.88
N ALA A 192 9.97 -4.80 18.49
CA ALA A 192 9.60 -3.54 17.85
C ALA A 192 10.42 -3.26 16.58
N ARG A 193 11.74 -3.53 16.62
CA ARG A 193 12.62 -3.40 15.45
C ARG A 193 12.26 -4.38 14.36
N LEU A 194 11.97 -5.64 14.72
CA LEU A 194 11.52 -6.65 13.78
C LEU A 194 10.26 -6.20 13.04
N LEU A 195 9.22 -5.72 13.75
CA LEU A 195 8.02 -5.16 13.12
C LEU A 195 8.34 -4.02 12.15
N LEU A 196 9.21 -3.08 12.55
CA LEU A 196 9.57 -1.94 11.71
C LEU A 196 10.33 -2.36 10.45
N VAL A 197 11.27 -3.31 10.59
CA VAL A 197 12.02 -3.85 9.45
C VAL A 197 11.09 -4.62 8.52
N THR A 198 10.19 -5.44 9.05
CA THR A 198 9.20 -6.19 8.28
C THR A 198 8.24 -5.26 7.54
N ALA A 199 7.66 -4.27 8.21
CA ALA A 199 6.78 -3.30 7.57
C ALA A 199 7.50 -2.51 6.46
N ARG A 200 8.78 -2.15 6.68
CA ARG A 200 9.61 -1.53 5.63
C ARG A 200 9.88 -2.47 4.49
N LEU A 201 10.23 -3.73 4.77
CA LEU A 201 10.49 -4.73 3.74
C LEU A 201 9.24 -4.92 2.87
N HIS A 202 8.08 -5.13 3.48
CA HIS A 202 6.80 -5.24 2.80
C HIS A 202 6.55 -4.04 1.89
N LEU A 203 6.73 -2.82 2.42
CA LEU A 203 6.54 -1.59 1.65
C LEU A 203 7.56 -1.46 0.50
N THR A 204 8.82 -1.86 0.70
CA THR A 204 9.83 -1.86 -0.37
C THR A 204 9.52 -2.87 -1.46
N VAL A 205 9.00 -4.04 -1.10
CA VAL A 205 8.59 -5.09 -2.02
C VAL A 205 7.37 -4.63 -2.82
N ALA A 206 6.36 -4.07 -2.17
CA ALA A 206 5.20 -3.47 -2.83
C ALA A 206 5.63 -2.37 -3.81
N GLN A 207 6.56 -1.48 -3.40
CA GLN A 207 7.12 -0.46 -4.28
C GLN A 207 7.98 -1.02 -5.41
N ALA A 208 8.70 -2.11 -5.21
CA ALA A 208 9.55 -2.70 -6.24
C ALA A 208 8.70 -3.36 -7.35
N VAL A 209 7.62 -4.03 -6.95
CA VAL A 209 6.77 -4.79 -7.87
C VAL A 209 5.68 -3.93 -8.50
N LEU A 210 4.99 -3.09 -7.72
CA LEU A 210 3.81 -2.35 -8.17
C LEU A 210 4.12 -0.97 -8.76
N ARG A 211 5.35 -0.46 -8.61
CA ARG A 211 5.72 0.84 -9.18
C ARG A 211 5.80 0.73 -10.70
N PRO A 212 5.23 1.71 -11.43
CA PRO A 212 5.37 1.76 -12.88
C PRO A 212 6.86 1.74 -13.28
N PRO A 213 7.23 1.06 -14.39
CA PRO A 213 8.54 1.24 -15.01
C PRO A 213 8.83 2.74 -15.16
N GLY A 214 10.05 3.17 -14.81
CA GLY A 214 10.41 4.59 -14.91
C GLY A 214 10.16 5.09 -16.33
N ASP A 215 9.43 6.20 -16.46
CA ASP A 215 9.20 6.86 -17.75
C ASP A 215 10.56 7.42 -18.22
N PRO A 216 11.19 6.84 -19.27
CA PRO A 216 12.49 7.30 -19.75
C PRO A 216 12.40 8.73 -20.29
N LEU A 217 11.19 9.19 -20.63
CA LEU A 217 10.92 10.54 -21.08
C LEU A 217 10.56 11.47 -19.92
N ALA A 218 10.50 11.02 -18.66
CA ALA A 218 10.27 11.91 -17.53
C ALA A 218 11.41 12.92 -17.35
N GLU A 219 12.64 12.51 -17.66
CA GLU A 219 13.80 13.42 -17.69
C GLU A 219 13.64 14.46 -18.81
N ALA A 220 13.27 14.02 -20.02
CA ALA A 220 13.03 14.90 -21.16
C ALA A 220 11.85 15.87 -20.93
N LYS A 221 10.74 15.38 -20.36
CA LYS A 221 9.58 16.20 -19.95
C LYS A 221 9.96 17.20 -18.86
N GLY A 222 10.76 16.78 -17.89
CA GLY A 222 11.28 17.69 -16.86
C GLY A 222 12.21 18.78 -17.41
N VAL A 223 12.88 18.53 -18.54
CA VAL A 223 13.65 19.54 -19.27
C VAL A 223 12.73 20.47 -20.07
N LEU A 224 11.64 19.96 -20.63
CA LEU A 224 10.63 20.74 -21.36
C LEU A 224 9.75 21.62 -20.44
N ASP A 225 9.44 21.13 -19.23
CA ASP A 225 8.67 21.86 -18.22
C ASP A 225 9.50 22.92 -17.49
N ARG A 226 10.84 22.85 -17.58
CA ARG A 226 11.70 23.98 -17.18
C ARG A 226 11.50 25.09 -18.20
N PRO A 227 11.31 26.35 -17.77
CA PRO A 227 11.22 27.48 -18.68
C PRO A 227 12.49 27.50 -19.54
N GLY A 228 12.36 27.04 -20.78
CA GLY A 228 13.48 26.95 -21.70
C GLY A 228 14.01 28.35 -22.01
N PRO A 229 15.26 28.48 -22.49
CA PRO A 229 15.88 29.77 -22.81
C PRO A 229 15.08 30.63 -23.82
N LEU A 230 14.10 30.04 -24.49
CA LEU A 230 13.17 30.72 -25.41
C LEU A 230 12.02 31.47 -24.71
N SER A 231 11.73 31.18 -23.43
CA SER A 231 10.75 31.93 -22.63
C SER A 231 11.25 33.33 -22.22
N ALA A 232 12.56 33.59 -22.40
CA ALA A 232 13.18 34.87 -22.14
C ALA A 232 13.20 35.83 -23.35
N VAL A 233 12.58 35.46 -24.49
CA VAL A 233 12.44 36.39 -25.62
C VAL A 233 11.50 37.53 -25.18
N PRO A 234 12.01 38.76 -24.97
CA PRO A 234 11.18 39.88 -24.54
C PRO A 234 10.17 40.14 -25.65
N GLY A 235 8.89 40.06 -25.30
CA GLY A 235 7.78 40.33 -26.20
C GLY A 235 8.04 41.63 -26.94
N GLY A 236 8.15 41.52 -28.27
CA GLY A 236 8.20 42.66 -29.16
C GLY A 236 7.06 43.60 -28.79
N ARG A 237 7.45 44.79 -28.33
CA ARG A 237 6.59 45.90 -27.93
C ARG A 237 5.59 46.16 -29.06
N ARG A 238 4.40 45.56 -28.95
CA ARG A 238 3.26 45.87 -29.82
C ARG A 238 2.82 47.26 -29.40
N THR A 239 3.37 48.27 -30.05
CA THR A 239 2.91 49.65 -29.97
C THR A 239 1.44 49.66 -30.31
N GLY A 240 0.60 49.72 -29.27
CA GLY A 240 -0.81 49.97 -29.41
C GLY A 240 -0.98 51.32 -30.11
N ILE A 241 -1.60 51.29 -31.28
CA ILE A 241 -2.27 52.46 -31.83
C ILE A 241 -3.50 52.65 -30.95
N PRO A 242 -3.67 53.81 -30.28
CA PRO A 242 -4.87 54.11 -29.52
C PRO A 242 -6.05 54.26 -30.48
N THR A 243 -6.85 53.21 -30.66
CA THR A 243 -8.21 53.35 -31.17
C THR A 243 -9.10 53.78 -30.01
N GLU A 244 -9.27 55.10 -29.96
CA GLU A 244 -10.44 55.87 -29.56
C GLU A 244 -11.69 55.05 -29.15
N PRO A 245 -12.29 55.32 -27.98
CA PRO A 245 -13.52 54.66 -27.55
C PRO A 245 -14.72 55.26 -28.29
N THR A 246 -15.18 54.60 -29.35
CA THR A 246 -16.52 54.84 -29.88
C THR A 246 -17.55 54.23 -28.94
N GLU A 247 -18.02 55.08 -28.04
CA GLU A 247 -19.36 55.10 -27.48
C GLU A 247 -20.40 54.93 -28.60
N ASN A 248 -21.05 53.77 -28.66
CA ASN A 248 -22.35 53.51 -29.30
C ASN A 248 -22.83 52.16 -28.74
N ARG A 249 -23.76 52.12 -27.78
CA ARG A 249 -25.21 52.31 -27.94
C ARG A 249 -25.77 51.37 -29.01
N GLU A 250 -26.28 50.23 -28.55
CA GLU A 250 -27.46 49.51 -29.04
C GLU A 250 -27.64 48.25 -28.16
N THR A 251 -28.40 48.34 -27.06
CA THR A 251 -29.78 47.81 -26.97
C THR A 251 -30.02 46.62 -27.90
N HIS A 252 -29.88 45.40 -27.39
CA HIS A 252 -30.57 44.26 -27.98
C HIS A 252 -31.31 43.46 -26.90
N GLU A 253 -32.57 43.22 -27.26
CA GLU A 253 -33.68 42.84 -26.42
C GLU A 253 -33.59 41.43 -25.81
N THR A 254 -34.19 41.36 -24.63
CA THR A 254 -34.79 40.17 -24.02
C THR A 254 -35.77 39.47 -24.97
N ASN A 255 -35.46 38.24 -25.38
CA ASN A 255 -36.44 37.32 -25.96
C ASN A 255 -36.70 36.17 -24.99
N THR A 256 -37.74 36.34 -24.18
CA THR A 256 -38.37 35.29 -23.39
C THR A 256 -39.26 34.43 -24.28
N GLY A 257 -38.71 33.33 -24.78
CA GLY A 257 -39.46 32.30 -25.49
C GLY A 257 -40.06 31.26 -24.53
N ARG A 258 -41.38 31.34 -24.34
CA ARG A 258 -42.27 30.42 -23.62
C ARG A 258 -43.01 29.57 -24.65
N ALA A 259 -42.89 28.24 -24.59
CA ALA A 259 -43.82 27.20 -25.06
C ALA A 259 -43.08 25.87 -24.97
N GLY A 260 -43.62 24.76 -24.46
CA GLY A 260 -44.93 24.40 -23.94
C GLY A 260 -44.82 22.98 -23.39
#